data_AF-A0A4R4YUS5-F1
#
_entry.id   AF-A0A4R4YUS5-F1
#
_cell.length_a   1.000
_cell.length_b   1.000
_cell.length_c   1.000
_cell.angle_alpha   90.00
_cell.angle_beta   90.00
_cell.angle_gamma   90.00
#
_symmetry.space_group_name_H-M   'P 1'
#
loop_
_entity.id
_entity.type
_entity.pdbx_description
1 polymer ?
#
loop_
_entity_poly.entity_id
_entity_poly.type
_entity_poly.pdbx_seq_one_letter_code
_entity_poly.pdbx_strand_id
1 'polypeptide(L)'
;MIGLRRPGTVLMAGLLTGCALPSVTYGSCDFLGGPGPGRMPDDLYVSFLRHDGGDPWFPLPDAYGLLSLDALQQRHWGACQEAVPAGDADARVTLTIGEDGSGRELSVDPRTALVGEAAPGEPPRNDGPMGWPSYVAMLEAVAGTLEAGQPLRDRHPTVTAACELRWSDRPSVLPAGCAAGQRSPGSTATASTSTS
;
A
#
# COMPACT_ATOMS: atom_id res chain seq x y z
N MET A 1 23.39 13.03 -77.65
CA MET A 1 21.97 12.80 -77.29
C MET A 1 21.80 11.35 -76.91
N ILE A 2 21.60 11.05 -75.62
CA ILE A 2 20.95 9.84 -75.07
C ILE A 2 20.59 10.22 -73.62
N GLY A 3 19.31 10.14 -73.28
CA GLY A 3 18.72 10.68 -72.05
C GLY A 3 18.83 9.75 -70.85
N LEU A 4 19.06 10.35 -69.68
CA LEU A 4 18.98 9.70 -68.37
C LEU A 4 17.50 9.55 -67.96
N ARG A 5 17.02 8.30 -67.85
CA ARG A 5 15.76 7.96 -67.19
C ARG A 5 15.95 8.00 -65.67
N ARG A 6 15.10 8.76 -64.97
CA ARG A 6 14.98 8.73 -63.50
C ARG A 6 14.15 7.50 -63.08
N PRO A 7 14.50 6.81 -61.98
CA PRO A 7 13.62 5.79 -61.39
C PRO A 7 12.41 6.44 -60.73
N GLY A 8 11.25 5.83 -60.97
CA GLY A 8 9.95 6.29 -60.49
C GLY A 8 9.78 6.14 -58.98
N THR A 9 9.23 7.18 -58.38
CA THR A 9 8.67 7.18 -57.04
C THR A 9 7.44 6.28 -57.01
N VAL A 10 7.52 5.16 -56.31
CA VAL A 10 6.34 4.34 -55.99
C VAL A 10 5.64 4.99 -54.80
N LEU A 11 4.51 5.64 -55.05
CA LEU A 11 3.59 6.09 -54.01
C LEU A 11 2.82 4.86 -53.50
N MET A 12 3.22 4.34 -52.34
CA MET A 12 2.40 3.41 -51.56
C MET A 12 1.32 4.21 -50.82
N ALA A 13 0.23 4.53 -51.52
CA ALA A 13 -1.02 4.96 -50.91
C ALA A 13 -1.86 3.71 -50.59
N GLY A 14 -1.49 3.01 -49.52
CA GLY A 14 -2.21 1.85 -48.99
C GLY A 14 -3.09 2.26 -47.82
N LEU A 15 -4.39 1.97 -47.94
CA LEU A 15 -5.44 2.22 -46.96
C LEU A 15 -5.04 1.84 -45.52
N LEU A 16 -4.93 2.84 -44.64
CA LEU A 16 -5.12 2.66 -43.19
C LEU A 16 -6.57 3.01 -42.87
N THR A 17 -7.50 2.19 -43.38
CA THR A 17 -8.91 2.27 -43.01
C THR A 17 -9.16 1.27 -41.89
N GLY A 18 -9.37 1.81 -40.68
CA GLY A 18 -10.32 1.21 -39.75
C GLY A 18 -9.88 -0.02 -38.96
N CYS A 19 -8.66 -0.06 -38.43
CA CYS A 19 -8.50 -0.62 -37.08
C CYS A 19 -8.59 0.55 -36.11
N ALA A 20 -9.81 0.97 -35.79
CA ALA A 20 -10.03 1.63 -34.51
C ALA A 20 -9.66 0.58 -33.47
N LEU A 21 -8.40 0.59 -33.03
CA LEU A 21 -8.03 -0.06 -31.79
C LEU A 21 -9.06 0.44 -30.78
N PRO A 22 -9.78 -0.45 -30.06
CA PRO A 22 -10.61 0.01 -28.98
C PRO A 22 -9.72 0.90 -28.14
N SER A 23 -10.13 2.15 -27.98
CA SER A 23 -9.59 3.02 -26.95
C SER A 23 -10.02 2.33 -25.66
N VAL A 24 -9.31 1.27 -25.28
CA VAL A 24 -9.28 0.80 -23.92
C VAL A 24 -8.70 2.01 -23.22
N THR A 25 -9.59 2.84 -22.70
CA THR A 25 -9.25 3.77 -21.63
C THR A 25 -8.50 2.91 -20.63
N TYR A 26 -7.18 3.01 -20.67
CA TYR A 26 -6.29 2.44 -19.67
C TYR A 26 -6.90 2.86 -18.34
N GLY A 27 -7.62 1.94 -17.69
CA GLY A 27 -8.19 2.17 -16.38
C GLY A 27 -7.03 2.60 -15.51
N SER A 28 -7.06 3.85 -15.09
CA SER A 28 -5.90 4.55 -14.61
C SER A 28 -5.28 3.78 -13.46
N CYS A 29 -4.01 3.38 -13.57
CA CYS A 29 -3.17 2.94 -12.44
C CYS A 29 -2.94 4.06 -11.42
N ASP A 30 -3.71 5.14 -11.52
CA ASP A 30 -3.75 6.26 -10.63
C ASP A 30 -4.86 6.00 -9.60
N PHE A 31 -4.46 5.50 -8.44
CA PHE A 31 -5.36 5.23 -7.32
C PHE A 31 -5.59 6.47 -6.43
N LEU A 32 -4.84 7.56 -6.66
CA LEU A 32 -4.77 8.72 -5.77
C LEU A 32 -5.86 9.77 -6.02
N GLY A 33 -6.46 9.82 -7.23
CA GLY A 33 -7.30 10.97 -7.56
C GLY A 33 -8.20 10.81 -8.78
N GLY A 34 -9.16 9.88 -8.72
CA GLY A 34 -10.23 9.82 -9.70
C GLY A 34 -11.52 9.17 -9.16
N PRO A 35 -12.71 9.60 -9.59
CA PRO A 35 -13.93 8.83 -9.37
C PRO A 35 -13.86 7.57 -10.23
N GLY A 36 -13.72 6.40 -9.60
CA GLY A 36 -13.68 5.13 -10.32
C GLY A 36 -13.33 3.93 -9.42
N PRO A 37 -13.60 2.71 -9.92
CA PRO A 37 -13.10 1.48 -9.28
C PRO A 37 -11.56 1.52 -9.23
N GLY A 38 -10.98 1.21 -8.07
CA GLY A 38 -9.53 1.25 -7.86
C GLY A 38 -9.01 2.47 -7.10
N ARG A 39 -9.89 3.40 -6.71
CA ARG A 39 -9.55 4.49 -5.79
C ARG A 39 -9.13 3.93 -4.42
N MET A 40 -8.16 4.57 -3.79
CA MET A 40 -7.84 4.34 -2.37
C MET A 40 -9.09 4.51 -1.48
N PRO A 41 -9.36 3.57 -0.56
CA PRO A 41 -10.38 3.74 0.47
C PRO A 41 -10.18 5.01 1.30
N ASP A 42 -11.27 5.66 1.70
CA ASP A 42 -11.23 6.96 2.40
C ASP A 42 -10.44 6.92 3.71
N ASP A 43 -10.60 5.84 4.47
CA ASP A 43 -9.91 5.63 5.74
C ASP A 43 -8.39 5.47 5.54
N LEU A 44 -7.98 4.69 4.55
CA LEU A 44 -6.57 4.55 4.17
C LEU A 44 -5.99 5.88 3.70
N TYR A 45 -6.71 6.61 2.85
CA TYR A 45 -6.30 7.93 2.38
C TYR A 45 -6.10 8.92 3.53
N VAL A 46 -7.08 9.02 4.44
CA VAL A 46 -6.98 9.90 5.63
C VAL A 46 -5.84 9.49 6.55
N SER A 47 -5.54 8.19 6.67
CA SER A 47 -4.36 7.72 7.41
C SER A 47 -3.07 8.25 6.80
N PHE A 48 -2.90 8.15 5.47
CA PHE A 48 -1.72 8.66 4.77
C PHE A 48 -1.57 10.19 4.83
N LEU A 49 -2.67 10.92 4.98
CA LEU A 49 -2.60 12.37 5.25
C LEU A 49 -2.02 12.70 6.62
N ARG A 50 -2.05 11.75 7.57
CA ARG A 50 -1.51 11.93 8.93
C ARG A 50 -0.12 11.32 9.09
N HIS A 51 0.10 10.15 8.50
CA HIS A 51 1.32 9.36 8.64
C HIS A 51 1.68 8.70 7.31
N ASP A 52 2.92 8.88 6.86
CA ASP A 52 3.42 8.25 5.63
C ASP A 52 3.90 6.81 5.89
N GLY A 53 2.96 5.92 6.21
CA GLY A 53 3.25 4.55 6.63
C GLY A 53 3.54 4.43 8.13
N GLY A 54 4.29 3.40 8.50
CA GLY A 54 4.64 3.11 9.90
C GLY A 54 6.13 3.18 10.14
N ASP A 55 6.51 3.75 11.28
CA ASP A 55 7.90 3.71 11.70
C ASP A 55 8.36 2.27 12.01
N PRO A 56 9.65 1.93 11.81
CA PRO A 56 10.18 0.59 12.11
C PRO A 56 9.98 0.11 13.57
N TRP A 57 9.71 1.05 14.49
CA TRP A 57 9.48 0.77 15.91
C TRP A 57 8.01 0.52 16.26
N PHE A 58 7.08 0.66 15.30
CA PHE A 58 5.66 0.34 15.45
C PHE A 58 5.25 -0.81 14.51
N PRO A 59 5.68 -2.06 14.78
CA PRO A 59 5.20 -3.20 14.02
C PRO A 59 3.74 -3.50 14.40
N LEU A 60 2.93 -3.88 13.41
CA LEU A 60 1.67 -4.59 13.61
C LEU A 60 1.95 -6.03 14.10
N PRO A 61 0.93 -6.80 14.53
CA PRO A 61 1.10 -8.22 14.84
C PRO A 61 1.87 -8.95 13.74
N ASP A 62 2.62 -9.98 14.12
CA ASP A 62 3.43 -10.79 13.20
C ASP A 62 4.48 -10.01 12.40
N ALA A 63 4.92 -8.88 12.98
CA ALA A 63 6.01 -8.04 12.50
C ALA A 63 5.75 -7.36 11.15
N TYR A 64 4.48 -7.15 10.79
CA TYR A 64 4.11 -6.32 9.66
C TYR A 64 4.56 -4.87 9.87
N GLY A 65 5.39 -4.38 8.95
CA GLY A 65 5.69 -2.95 8.82
C GLY A 65 4.72 -2.31 7.82
N LEU A 66 4.16 -1.15 8.15
CA LEU A 66 3.31 -0.40 7.23
C LEU A 66 4.18 0.34 6.20
N LEU A 67 3.85 0.18 4.92
CA LEU A 67 4.55 0.83 3.81
C LEU A 67 4.28 2.33 3.78
N SER A 68 5.27 3.10 3.35
CA SER A 68 5.07 4.49 2.95
C SER A 68 4.21 4.58 1.69
N LEU A 69 3.67 5.76 1.41
CA LEU A 69 2.89 6.05 0.22
C LEU A 69 3.69 5.82 -1.07
N ASP A 70 4.98 6.18 -1.08
CA ASP A 70 5.87 5.93 -2.21
C ASP A 70 6.07 4.42 -2.45
N ALA A 71 6.32 3.65 -1.37
CA ALA A 71 6.47 2.20 -1.48
C ALA A 71 5.17 1.52 -1.94
N LEU A 72 4.02 1.94 -1.39
CA LEU A 72 2.70 1.48 -1.83
C LEU A 72 2.47 1.81 -3.31
N GLN A 73 2.79 3.04 -3.74
CA GLN A 73 2.65 3.46 -5.13
C GLN A 73 3.52 2.64 -6.08
N GLN A 74 4.77 2.39 -5.71
CA GLN A 74 5.68 1.54 -6.50
C GLN A 74 5.15 0.11 -6.63
N ARG A 75 4.66 -0.49 -5.53
CA ARG A 75 4.07 -1.84 -5.53
C ARG A 75 2.81 -1.91 -6.38
N HIS A 76 1.91 -0.94 -6.21
CA HIS A 76 0.67 -0.84 -6.99
C HIS A 76 0.97 -0.70 -8.49
N TRP A 77 1.91 0.18 -8.84
CA TRP A 77 2.33 0.38 -10.22
C TRP A 77 2.87 -0.92 -10.85
N GLY A 78 3.70 -1.67 -10.11
CA GLY A 78 4.18 -2.98 -10.53
C GLY A 78 3.05 -3.97 -10.81
N ALA A 79 2.13 -4.14 -9.84
CA ALA A 79 0.98 -5.03 -9.99
C ALA A 79 0.08 -4.64 -11.18
N CYS A 80 -0.12 -3.34 -11.40
CA CYS A 80 -0.84 -2.85 -12.58
C CYS A 80 -0.11 -3.18 -13.90
N GLN A 81 1.21 -3.01 -13.96
CA GLN A 81 1.99 -3.33 -15.15
C GLN A 81 1.97 -4.82 -15.50
N GLU A 82 1.79 -5.70 -14.52
CA GLU A 82 1.62 -7.13 -14.74
C GLU A 82 0.21 -7.48 -15.22
N ALA A 83 -0.80 -6.80 -14.68
CA ALA A 83 -2.20 -7.02 -15.05
C ALA A 83 -2.57 -6.52 -16.46
N VAL A 84 -2.06 -5.35 -16.87
CA VAL A 84 -2.45 -4.70 -18.14
C VAL A 84 -2.09 -5.52 -19.39
N PRO A 85 -0.86 -6.07 -19.55
CA PRO A 85 -0.49 -6.89 -20.71
C PRO A 85 -1.26 -8.22 -20.77
N ALA A 86 -1.74 -8.72 -19.63
CA ALA A 86 -2.51 -9.95 -19.56
C ALA A 86 -3.93 -9.81 -20.16
N GLY A 87 -4.38 -8.58 -20.46
CA GLY A 87 -5.73 -8.32 -20.96
C GLY A 87 -6.83 -8.63 -19.93
N ASP A 88 -6.43 -8.81 -18.67
CA ASP A 88 -7.34 -9.14 -17.58
C ASP A 88 -7.93 -7.86 -17.00
N ALA A 89 -8.99 -7.38 -17.65
CA ALA A 89 -9.77 -6.24 -17.16
C ALA A 89 -10.40 -6.50 -15.79
N ASP A 90 -10.48 -7.76 -15.35
CA ASP A 90 -10.98 -8.18 -14.05
C ASP A 90 -9.86 -8.40 -13.02
N ALA A 91 -8.58 -8.20 -13.39
CA ALA A 91 -7.45 -8.33 -12.50
C ALA A 91 -7.67 -7.45 -11.27
N ARG A 92 -7.80 -8.12 -10.11
CA ARG A 92 -8.02 -7.46 -8.82
C ARG A 92 -6.68 -6.93 -8.32
N VAL A 93 -6.33 -5.72 -8.73
CA VAL A 93 -5.17 -5.03 -8.16
C VAL A 93 -5.52 -4.53 -6.77
N THR A 94 -4.91 -5.13 -5.76
CA THR A 94 -5.00 -4.66 -4.36
C THR A 94 -3.95 -3.61 -4.06
N LEU A 95 -4.14 -2.88 -2.96
CA LEU A 95 -3.17 -1.93 -2.43
C LEU A 95 -2.36 -2.60 -1.32
N THR A 96 -1.10 -2.94 -1.58
CA THR A 96 -0.21 -3.46 -0.54
C THR A 96 0.12 -2.32 0.43
N ILE A 97 -0.30 -2.46 1.67
CA ILE A 97 -0.15 -1.46 2.75
C ILE A 97 0.90 -1.85 3.78
N GLY A 98 1.37 -3.10 3.76
CA GLY A 98 2.39 -3.58 4.68
C GLY A 98 3.03 -4.87 4.19
N GLU A 99 4.20 -5.18 4.74
CA GLU A 99 4.87 -6.45 4.54
C GLU A 99 5.52 -6.92 5.82
N ASP A 100 5.65 -8.22 5.97
CA ASP A 100 6.45 -8.81 7.04
C ASP A 100 7.84 -9.20 6.53
N GLY A 101 8.77 -9.49 7.44
CA GLY A 101 10.13 -9.89 7.08
C GLY A 101 10.25 -11.21 6.31
N SER A 102 9.15 -11.93 6.09
CA SER A 102 9.09 -13.17 5.30
C SER A 102 8.51 -12.97 3.89
N GLY A 103 8.12 -11.73 3.55
CA GLY A 103 7.52 -11.37 2.27
C GLY A 103 6.01 -11.60 2.20
N ARG A 104 5.34 -11.92 3.33
CA ARG A 104 3.87 -11.87 3.36
C ARG A 104 3.44 -10.42 3.28
N GLU A 105 2.41 -10.16 2.50
CA GLU A 105 1.89 -8.82 2.25
C GLU A 105 0.56 -8.62 2.97
N LEU A 106 0.38 -7.44 3.54
CA LEU A 106 -0.89 -6.94 4.03
C LEU A 106 -1.46 -6.02 2.96
N SER A 107 -2.69 -6.28 2.51
CA SER A 107 -3.27 -5.63 1.35
C SER A 107 -4.70 -5.18 1.61
N VAL A 108 -5.09 -4.08 0.97
CA VAL A 108 -6.46 -3.57 0.98
C VAL A 108 -7.07 -3.72 -0.41
N ASP A 109 -8.26 -4.32 -0.48
CA ASP A 109 -9.04 -4.32 -1.72
C ASP A 109 -9.71 -2.95 -1.91
N PRO A 110 -9.34 -2.17 -2.93
CA PRO A 110 -9.90 -0.83 -3.14
C PRO A 110 -11.40 -0.84 -3.47
N ARG A 111 -11.97 -1.99 -3.87
CA ARG A 111 -13.41 -2.11 -4.19
C ARG A 111 -14.26 -2.40 -2.97
N THR A 112 -13.72 -3.14 -2.00
CA THR A 112 -14.46 -3.61 -0.82
C THR A 112 -13.96 -3.00 0.49
N ALA A 113 -12.83 -2.29 0.46
CA ALA A 113 -12.06 -1.81 1.60
C ALA A 113 -11.59 -2.90 2.57
N LEU A 114 -11.81 -4.18 2.25
CA LEU A 114 -11.38 -5.29 3.09
C LEU A 114 -9.86 -5.33 3.16
N VAL A 115 -9.35 -5.54 4.38
CA VAL A 115 -7.94 -5.83 4.60
C VAL A 115 -7.78 -7.35 4.63
N GLY A 116 -6.73 -7.83 3.99
CA GLY A 116 -6.34 -9.23 4.03
C GLY A 116 -4.85 -9.41 3.91
N GLU A 117 -4.42 -10.65 4.02
CA GLU A 117 -3.02 -11.05 3.93
C GLU A 117 -2.82 -11.98 2.73
N ALA A 118 -1.69 -11.83 2.04
CA ALA A 118 -1.27 -12.69 0.95
C ALA A 118 0.14 -13.21 1.20
N ALA A 119 0.37 -14.50 0.97
CA ALA A 119 1.72 -14.99 0.76
C ALA A 119 2.23 -14.57 -0.63
N PRO A 120 3.55 -14.58 -0.88
CA PRO A 120 4.09 -14.29 -2.20
C PRO A 120 3.44 -15.13 -3.30
N GLY A 121 2.82 -14.47 -4.28
CA GLY A 121 2.15 -15.12 -5.41
C GLY A 121 0.77 -15.72 -5.11
N GLU A 122 0.22 -15.50 -3.93
CA GLU A 122 -1.13 -15.93 -3.57
C GLU A 122 -2.12 -14.76 -3.57
N PRO A 123 -3.43 -15.01 -3.83
CA PRO A 123 -4.45 -13.97 -3.67
C PRO A 123 -4.64 -13.59 -2.19
N PRO A 124 -4.93 -12.31 -1.88
CA PRO A 124 -5.24 -11.88 -0.52
C PRO A 124 -6.42 -12.64 0.10
N ARG A 125 -6.22 -13.09 1.34
CA ARG A 125 -7.21 -13.78 2.16
C ARG A 125 -7.73 -12.86 3.25
N ASN A 126 -9.05 -12.68 3.27
CA ASN A 126 -9.74 -11.81 4.23
C ASN A 126 -10.37 -12.61 5.40
N ASP A 127 -10.25 -13.94 5.38
CA ASP A 127 -10.74 -14.87 6.41
C ASP A 127 -9.65 -15.28 7.42
N GLY A 128 -8.42 -14.80 7.24
CA GLY A 128 -7.25 -15.15 8.06
C GLY A 128 -7.04 -14.26 9.29
N PRO A 129 -5.93 -14.49 10.03
CA PRO A 129 -5.56 -13.70 11.20
C PRO A 129 -5.46 -12.20 10.93
N MET A 130 -5.12 -11.79 9.72
CA MET A 130 -5.07 -10.38 9.30
C MET A 130 -6.26 -9.92 8.44
N GLY A 131 -7.37 -10.66 8.44
CA GLY A 131 -8.59 -10.26 7.75
C GLY A 131 -9.41 -9.22 8.52
N TRP A 132 -9.60 -8.01 7.99
CA TRP A 132 -10.38 -6.93 8.63
C TRP A 132 -11.46 -6.36 7.71
N PRO A 133 -12.59 -5.90 8.26
CA PRO A 133 -13.68 -5.32 7.45
C PRO A 133 -13.32 -3.96 6.82
N SER A 134 -12.32 -3.27 7.36
CA SER A 134 -11.76 -2.03 6.81
C SER A 134 -10.39 -1.73 7.42
N TYR A 135 -9.65 -0.80 6.82
CA TYR A 135 -8.36 -0.35 7.35
C TYR A 135 -8.53 0.38 8.69
N VAL A 136 -9.57 1.21 8.85
CA VAL A 136 -9.89 1.85 10.13
C VAL A 136 -10.22 0.83 11.22
N ALA A 137 -10.97 -0.23 10.90
CA ALA A 137 -11.31 -1.27 11.88
C ALA A 137 -10.07 -2.00 12.40
N MET A 138 -9.08 -2.22 11.52
CA MET A 138 -7.78 -2.76 11.93
C MET A 138 -7.06 -1.81 12.89
N LEU A 139 -6.96 -0.52 12.55
CA LEU A 139 -6.29 0.47 13.39
C LEU A 139 -6.97 0.65 14.75
N GLU A 140 -8.30 0.67 14.79
CA GLU A 140 -9.08 0.75 16.03
C GLU A 140 -8.86 -0.47 16.92
N ALA A 141 -8.81 -1.67 16.34
CA ALA A 141 -8.54 -2.89 17.09
C ALA A 141 -7.11 -2.90 17.67
N VAL A 142 -6.12 -2.47 16.89
CA VAL A 142 -4.72 -2.33 17.34
C VAL A 142 -4.64 -1.31 18.47
N ALA A 143 -5.23 -0.12 18.31
CA ALA A 143 -5.25 0.91 19.34
C ALA A 143 -5.92 0.41 20.62
N GLY A 144 -7.11 -0.20 20.51
CA GLY A 144 -7.83 -0.76 21.66
C GLY A 144 -7.03 -1.83 22.40
N THR A 145 -6.32 -2.69 21.67
CA THR A 145 -5.41 -3.68 22.26
C THR A 145 -4.26 -3.01 23.02
N LEU A 146 -3.61 -2.00 22.43
CA LEU A 146 -2.49 -1.30 23.07
C LEU A 146 -2.91 -0.57 24.35
N GLU A 147 -4.07 0.08 24.34
CA GLU A 147 -4.61 0.79 25.51
C GLU A 147 -5.04 -0.16 26.63
N ALA A 148 -5.66 -1.30 26.29
CA ALA A 148 -6.19 -2.25 27.27
C ALA A 148 -5.18 -3.32 27.71
N GLY A 149 -4.03 -3.43 27.03
CA GLY A 149 -3.07 -4.52 27.20
C GLY A 149 -3.65 -5.91 26.89
N GLN A 150 -4.74 -5.98 26.12
CA GLN A 150 -5.45 -7.22 25.76
C GLN A 150 -4.91 -7.80 24.46
N PRO A 151 -4.99 -9.13 24.25
CA PRO A 151 -4.50 -9.73 23.02
C PRO A 151 -5.30 -9.27 21.80
N LEU A 152 -4.61 -9.06 20.68
CA LEU A 152 -5.18 -8.91 19.34
C LEU A 152 -5.04 -10.27 18.63
N ARG A 153 -6.14 -11.03 18.52
CA ARG A 153 -6.17 -12.35 17.87
C ARG A 153 -5.01 -13.26 18.34
N ASP A 154 -4.97 -13.50 19.66
CA ASP A 154 -3.98 -14.30 20.38
C ASP A 154 -2.56 -13.69 20.52
N ARG A 155 -2.33 -12.49 19.97
CA ARG A 155 -1.04 -11.79 20.08
C ARG A 155 -1.14 -10.65 21.08
N HIS A 156 -0.36 -10.73 22.15
CA HIS A 156 -0.28 -9.68 23.16
C HIS A 156 0.74 -8.62 22.76
N PRO A 157 0.43 -7.32 22.95
CA PRO A 157 1.44 -6.29 22.89
C PRO A 157 2.36 -6.44 24.11
N THR A 158 3.67 -6.37 23.86
CA THR A 158 4.70 -6.48 24.89
C THR A 158 5.76 -5.42 24.67
N VAL A 159 6.36 -4.94 25.76
CA VAL A 159 7.46 -4.00 25.71
C VAL A 159 8.72 -4.74 26.15
N THR A 160 9.76 -4.71 25.31
CA THR A 160 11.05 -5.34 25.64
C THR A 160 11.81 -4.54 26.69
N ALA A 161 12.87 -5.11 27.26
CA ALA A 161 13.76 -4.38 28.16
C ALA A 161 14.45 -3.16 27.50
N ALA A 162 14.50 -3.11 26.16
CA ALA A 162 14.97 -1.96 25.39
C ALA A 162 13.87 -0.91 25.12
N CYS A 163 12.70 -1.06 25.76
CA CYS A 163 11.52 -0.22 25.57
C CYS A 163 10.98 -0.22 24.13
N GLU A 164 11.08 -1.35 23.43
CA GLU A 164 10.53 -1.54 22.10
C GLU A 164 9.21 -2.29 22.14
N LEU A 165 8.23 -1.88 21.32
CA LEU A 165 6.98 -2.60 21.13
C LEU A 165 7.21 -3.88 20.30
N ARG A 166 6.73 -5.01 20.81
CA ARG A 166 6.73 -6.33 20.16
C ARG A 166 5.40 -7.04 20.38
N TRP A 167 5.14 -8.07 19.59
CA TRP A 167 3.96 -8.92 19.71
C TRP A 167 4.38 -10.35 20.09
N SER A 168 3.71 -10.95 21.08
CA SER A 168 4.02 -12.32 21.53
C SER A 168 2.77 -13.09 21.96
N ASP A 169 2.87 -14.42 22.03
CA ASP A 169 1.76 -15.30 22.43
C ASP A 169 1.44 -15.25 23.93
N ARG A 170 2.20 -14.47 24.70
CA ARG A 170 2.03 -14.32 26.14
C ARG A 170 2.03 -12.84 26.51
N PRO A 171 1.26 -12.44 27.53
CA PRO A 171 1.39 -11.12 28.10
C PRO A 171 2.76 -10.97 28.75
N SER A 172 3.29 -9.76 28.73
CA SER A 172 4.52 -9.38 29.44
C SER A 172 4.20 -8.34 30.51
N VAL A 173 4.95 -8.36 31.60
CA VAL A 173 4.95 -7.25 32.56
C VAL A 173 5.75 -6.11 31.95
N LEU A 174 5.19 -4.90 31.96
CA LEU A 174 5.89 -3.70 31.51
C LEU A 174 7.21 -3.52 32.29
N PRO A 175 8.36 -3.47 31.60
CA PRO A 175 9.63 -3.21 32.26
C PRO A 175 9.62 -1.85 32.97
N ALA A 176 10.19 -1.81 34.17
CA ALA A 176 10.38 -0.56 34.89
C ALA A 176 11.24 0.40 34.05
N GLY A 177 10.80 1.66 33.93
CA GLY A 177 11.53 2.70 33.19
C GLY A 177 11.10 2.90 31.73
N CYS A 178 10.23 2.05 31.17
CA CYS A 178 9.69 2.28 29.82
C CYS A 178 8.44 3.18 29.78
N ALA A 179 7.83 3.48 30.94
CA ALA A 179 6.74 4.43 31.04
C ALA A 179 7.28 5.87 31.01
N ALA A 180 7.12 6.56 29.87
CA ALA A 180 7.23 8.01 29.68
C ALA A 180 8.22 8.74 30.61
N GLY A 181 9.52 8.65 30.32
CA GLY A 181 10.56 9.40 31.02
C GLY A 181 11.57 10.01 30.05
N GLN A 182 11.31 11.27 29.65
CA GLN A 182 12.10 12.16 28.78
C GLN A 182 11.90 12.00 27.27
N ARG A 183 11.00 12.81 26.71
CA ARG A 183 11.21 13.36 25.36
C ARG A 183 12.60 14.01 25.38
N SER A 184 13.53 13.54 24.54
CA SER A 184 14.76 14.28 24.28
C SER A 184 14.39 15.72 23.89
N PRO A 185 14.93 16.75 24.57
CA PRO A 185 14.75 18.14 24.16
C PRO A 185 15.58 18.36 22.89
N GLY A 186 15.02 18.01 21.74
CA GLY A 186 15.76 18.07 20.47
C GLY A 186 14.90 18.14 19.21
N SER A 187 13.63 17.74 19.24
CA SER A 187 12.73 17.96 18.11
C SER A 187 12.03 19.31 18.24
N THR A 188 12.80 20.39 18.07
CA THR A 188 12.23 21.69 17.78
C THR A 188 11.63 21.60 16.39
N ALA A 189 10.29 21.59 16.28
CA ALA A 189 9.62 21.90 15.04
C ALA A 189 10.08 23.31 14.62
N THR A 190 10.95 23.38 13.62
CA THR A 190 11.28 24.65 12.97
C THR A 190 10.02 25.11 12.24
N ALA A 191 9.23 25.93 12.90
CA ALA A 191 8.17 26.69 12.26
C ALA A 191 8.85 27.71 11.33
N SER A 192 8.98 27.36 10.05
CA SER A 192 9.33 28.33 9.00
C SER A 192 8.19 29.34 8.90
N THR A 193 8.37 30.48 9.57
CA THR A 193 7.49 31.63 9.41
C THR A 193 7.95 32.35 8.16
N SER A 194 7.25 32.13 7.04
CA SER A 194 7.42 32.89 5.81
C SER A 194 6.80 34.27 6.03
N THR A 195 7.63 35.29 6.27
CA THR A 195 7.20 36.68 6.10
C THR A 195 7.37 37.10 4.65
N SER A 196 6.29 37.73 4.17
CA SER A 196 5.99 38.27 2.85
C SER A 196 7.08 39.09 2.17
#